data_AF-A0A836VGK2-F1
#
_entry.id   AF-A0A836VGK2-F1
#
_cell.length_a   1.000
_cell.length_b   1.000
_cell.length_c   1.000
_cell.angle_alpha   90.00
_cell.angle_beta   90.00
_cell.angle_gamma   90.00
#
_symmetry.space_group_name_H-M   'P 1'
#
loop_
_entity.id
_entity.type
_entity.pdbx_description
1 polymer ?
#
loop_
_entity_poly.entity_id
_entity_poly.type
_entity_poly.pdbx_seq_one_letter_code
_entity_poly.pdbx_strand_id
1 'polypeptide(L)'
;MELRLVVIGFNSESVCRFLFATPSRISKQRRRTVEHTALTFRRLSEAEARTTRPLRIGFHRVATGDTAENIARRMAVPDFKLERFRILNGLGPDQSLVVGRLVKLVLE
;
A
#
# COMPACT_ATOMS: atom_id res chain seq x y z
N MET A 1 17.93 -12.77 1.09
CA MET A 1 17.27 -11.45 0.98
C MET A 1 18.32 -10.40 1.24
N GLU A 2 18.40 -9.38 0.40
CA GLU A 2 19.30 -8.24 0.58
C GLU A 2 18.48 -7.07 1.14
N LEU A 3 18.91 -6.54 2.28
CA LEU A 3 18.27 -5.41 2.96
C LEU A 3 19.16 -4.18 2.83
N ARG A 4 18.59 -3.07 2.38
CA ARG A 4 19.28 -1.79 2.35
C ARG A 4 18.48 -0.73 3.08
N LEU A 5 19.13 -0.09 4.05
CA LEU A 5 18.59 1.06 4.75
C LEU A 5 18.88 2.33 3.95
N VAL A 6 17.85 3.15 3.74
CA VAL A 6 17.95 4.47 3.14
C VAL A 6 17.40 5.48 4.15
N VAL A 7 18.18 6.54 4.39
CA VAL A 7 17.79 7.64 5.27
C VAL A 7 17.81 8.92 4.45
N ILE A 8 16.68 9.63 4.44
CA ILE A 8 16.51 10.88 3.69
C ILE A 8 16.18 11.98 4.69
N GLY A 9 16.96 13.07 4.68
CA GLY A 9 16.67 14.25 5.49
C GLY A 9 15.35 14.88 5.04
N PHE A 10 14.41 15.08 5.98
CA PHE A 10 13.10 15.66 5.67
C PHE A 10 13.04 17.14 6.08
N ASN A 11 13.62 17.48 7.24
CA ASN A 11 13.89 18.83 7.71
C ASN A 11 15.05 18.79 8.74
N SER A 12 15.29 19.88 9.46
CA SER A 12 16.36 19.98 10.47
C SER A 12 16.23 19.02 11.65
N GLU A 13 15.03 18.48 11.89
CA GLU A 13 14.71 17.69 13.09
C GLU A 13 14.22 16.27 12.77
N SER A 14 13.92 15.97 11.51
CA SER A 14 13.30 14.71 11.11
C SER A 14 13.88 14.12 9.84
N VAL A 15 13.87 12.79 9.79
CA VAL A 15 14.33 11.99 8.67
C VAL A 15 13.26 10.98 8.28
N CYS A 16 13.14 10.71 6.99
CA CYS A 16 12.38 9.58 6.48
C CYS A 16 13.30 8.37 6.35
N ARG A 17 12.88 7.24 6.93
CA ARG A 17 13.65 6.00 6.93
C ARG A 17 12.93 4.93 6.12
N PHE A 18 13.58 4.46 5.06
CA PHE A 18 13.07 3.42 4.19
C PHE A 18 13.94 2.18 4.27
N LEU A 19 13.31 1.00 4.34
CA LEU A 19 13.98 -0.29 4.24
C LEU A 19 13.62 -0.93 2.91
N PHE A 20 14.59 -1.06 2.02
CA PHE A 20 14.42 -1.76 0.76
C PHE A 20 14.81 -3.23 0.95
N ALA A 21 13.84 -4.12 0.80
CA ALA A 21 14.04 -5.56 0.84
C ALA A 21 13.94 -6.15 -0.57
N THR A 22 15.00 -6.79 -1.03
CA THR A 22 15.04 -7.41 -2.36
C THR A 22 15.46 -8.88 -2.30
N PRO A 23 14.97 -9.74 -3.22
CA PRO A 23 15.49 -11.10 -3.36
C PRO A 23 16.99 -11.08 -3.69
N SER A 24 17.76 -12.05 -3.18
CA SER A 24 19.22 -12.09 -3.39
C SER A 24 19.62 -12.27 -4.87
N ARG A 25 18.70 -12.75 -5.73
CA ARG A 25 18.94 -13.10 -7.15
C ARG A 25 18.19 -12.17 -8.12
N ILE A 26 18.21 -10.86 -7.87
CA ILE A 26 17.72 -9.88 -8.86
C ILE A 26 18.85 -9.45 -9.82
N SER A 27 18.48 -9.07 -11.05
CA SER A 27 19.44 -8.56 -12.04
C SER A 27 20.07 -7.23 -11.58
N LYS A 28 21.28 -6.92 -12.07
CA LYS A 28 21.94 -5.63 -11.82
C LYS A 28 21.05 -4.43 -12.20
N GLN A 29 20.29 -4.54 -13.30
CA GLN A 29 19.39 -3.48 -13.75
C GLN A 29 18.24 -3.24 -12.75
N ARG A 30 17.56 -4.29 -12.29
CA ARG A 30 16.50 -4.13 -11.26
C ARG A 30 17.06 -3.57 -9.96
N ARG A 31 18.27 -3.98 -9.58
CA ARG A 31 18.94 -3.44 -8.39
C ARG A 31 19.13 -1.92 -8.52
N ARG A 32 19.63 -1.44 -9.67
CA ARG A 32 19.75 0.01 -9.94
C ARG A 32 18.41 0.74 -9.91
N THR A 33 17.33 0.15 -10.42
CA THR A 33 15.99 0.75 -10.35
C THR A 33 15.52 0.91 -8.90
N VAL A 34 15.73 -0.11 -8.07
CA VAL A 34 15.39 -0.04 -6.64
C VAL A 34 16.23 1.03 -5.93
N GLU A 35 17.53 1.09 -6.23
CA GLU A 35 18.43 2.13 -5.72
C GLU A 35 17.98 3.53 -6.13
N HIS A 36 17.59 3.71 -7.39
CA HIS A 36 17.14 5.00 -7.91
C HIS A 36 15.80 5.45 -7.33
N THR A 37 14.96 4.54 -6.83
CA THR A 37 13.68 4.87 -6.19
C THR A 37 13.88 5.76 -4.95
N ALA A 38 14.99 5.59 -4.23
CA ALA A 38 15.33 6.47 -3.11
C ALA A 38 15.54 7.93 -3.55
N LEU A 39 16.08 8.13 -4.76
CA LEU A 39 16.36 9.46 -5.32
C LEU A 39 15.11 10.18 -5.83
N THR A 40 13.99 9.47 -6.01
CA THR A 40 12.73 10.08 -6.44
C THR A 40 11.89 10.61 -5.29
N PHE A 41 12.33 10.40 -4.03
CA PHE A 41 11.63 10.93 -2.88
C PHE A 41 11.72 12.46 -2.87
N ARG A 42 10.56 13.10 -2.75
CA ARG A 42 10.45 14.55 -2.58
C ARG A 42 9.36 14.89 -1.59
N ARG A 43 9.51 16.04 -0.94
CA ARG A 43 8.45 16.61 -0.12
C ARG A 43 7.35 17.17 -1.02
N LEU A 44 6.09 17.01 -0.59
CA LEU A 44 4.99 17.75 -1.19
C LEU A 44 5.14 19.24 -0.90
N SER A 45 4.87 20.07 -1.89
CA SER A 45 4.65 21.51 -1.67
C SER A 45 3.37 21.74 -0.87
N GLU A 46 3.20 22.92 -0.29
CA GLU A 46 1.95 23.26 0.41
C GLU A 46 0.73 23.19 -0.50
N ALA A 47 0.87 23.62 -1.77
CA ALA A 47 -0.20 23.58 -2.74
C ALA A 47 -0.64 22.13 -3.05
N GLU A 48 0.33 21.23 -3.24
CA GLU A 48 0.06 19.80 -3.41
C GLU A 48 -0.55 19.18 -2.15
N ALA A 49 -0.04 19.51 -0.97
CA ALA A 49 -0.54 18.99 0.30
C ALA A 49 -2.01 19.40 0.55
N ARG A 50 -2.39 20.63 0.19
CA ARG A 50 -3.76 21.15 0.34
C ARG A 50 -4.78 20.46 -0.57
N THR A 51 -4.37 20.03 -1.75
CA THR A 51 -5.28 19.40 -2.74
C THR A 51 -5.26 17.87 -2.69
N THR A 52 -4.26 17.29 -2.03
CA THR A 52 -4.16 15.83 -1.89
C THR A 52 -5.31 15.28 -1.06
N ARG A 53 -6.01 14.28 -1.60
CA ARG A 53 -6.95 13.43 -0.86
C ARG A 53 -6.25 12.12 -0.51
N PRO A 54 -5.70 11.99 0.70
CA PRO A 54 -4.88 10.83 1.04
C PRO A 54 -5.75 9.60 1.19
N LEU A 55 -5.35 8.51 0.56
CA LEU A 55 -6.00 7.22 0.78
C LEU A 55 -5.76 6.73 2.21
N ARG A 56 -6.81 6.22 2.84
CA ARG A 56 -6.81 5.69 4.22
C ARG A 56 -7.22 4.23 4.24
N ILE A 57 -6.70 3.50 5.23
CA ILE A 57 -7.19 2.16 5.54
C ILE A 57 -8.37 2.27 6.50
N GLY A 58 -9.56 2.00 5.99
CA GLY A 58 -10.77 1.82 6.78
C GLY A 58 -11.03 0.35 7.10
N PHE A 59 -11.96 0.11 8.02
CA PHE A 59 -12.40 -1.22 8.40
C PHE A 59 -13.90 -1.37 8.15
N HIS A 60 -14.29 -2.51 7.62
CA HIS A 60 -15.69 -2.91 7.48
C HIS A 60 -15.91 -4.20 8.25
N ARG A 61 -16.96 -4.25 9.08
CA ARG A 61 -17.39 -5.48 9.75
C ARG A 61 -18.27 -6.26 8.79
N VAL A 62 -17.82 -7.46 8.41
CA VAL A 62 -18.53 -8.35 7.50
C VAL A 62 -19.91 -8.67 8.07
N ALA A 63 -20.95 -8.36 7.32
CA ALA A 63 -22.35 -8.66 7.61
C ALA A 63 -22.82 -9.87 6.78
N THR A 64 -24.00 -10.39 7.12
CA THR A 64 -24.64 -11.44 6.32
C THR A 64 -24.91 -10.93 4.90
N GLY A 65 -24.53 -11.71 3.89
CA GLY A 65 -24.67 -11.34 2.48
C GLY A 65 -23.51 -10.54 1.89
N ASP A 66 -22.51 -10.20 2.70
CA ASP A 66 -21.27 -9.62 2.19
C ASP A 66 -20.44 -10.65 1.41
N THR A 67 -19.87 -10.22 0.29
CA THR A 67 -18.91 -11.00 -0.50
C THR A 67 -17.65 -10.16 -0.73
N ALA A 68 -16.55 -10.80 -1.13
CA ALA A 68 -15.34 -10.05 -1.45
C ALA A 68 -15.58 -9.07 -2.62
N GLU A 69 -16.36 -9.50 -3.61
CA GLU A 69 -16.73 -8.77 -4.81
C GLU A 69 -17.55 -7.53 -4.49
N ASN A 70 -18.57 -7.65 -3.63
CA ASN A 70 -19.44 -6.52 -3.33
C ASN A 70 -18.74 -5.46 -2.46
N ILE A 71 -17.92 -5.87 -1.50
CA ILE A 71 -17.16 -4.98 -0.63
C ILE A 71 -16.02 -4.31 -1.41
N ALA A 72 -15.29 -5.04 -2.25
CA ALA A 72 -14.16 -4.52 -3.01
C ALA A 72 -14.55 -3.34 -3.91
N ARG A 73 -15.79 -3.28 -4.43
CA ARG A 73 -16.29 -2.15 -5.24
C ARG A 73 -16.16 -0.80 -4.53
N ARG A 74 -16.21 -0.79 -3.19
CA ARG A 74 -16.09 0.40 -2.34
C ARG A 74 -14.64 0.92 -2.24
N MET A 75 -13.65 0.16 -2.70
CA MET A 75 -12.26 0.60 -2.62
C MET A 75 -11.99 1.79 -3.55
N ALA A 76 -11.32 2.80 -3.01
CA ALA A 76 -10.76 3.94 -3.73
C ALA A 76 -9.42 3.58 -4.38
N VAL A 77 -9.44 2.55 -5.24
CA VAL A 77 -8.31 2.16 -6.10
C VAL A 77 -8.78 2.12 -7.55
N PRO A 78 -7.93 2.52 -8.52
CA PRO A 78 -8.37 2.68 -9.91
C PRO A 78 -8.75 1.34 -10.56
N ASP A 79 -7.96 0.29 -10.30
CA ASP A 79 -8.07 -1.01 -10.98
C ASP A 79 -7.88 -2.17 -10.01
N PHE A 80 -8.26 -3.38 -10.45
CA PHE A 80 -8.07 -4.65 -9.72
C PHE A 80 -8.59 -4.61 -8.28
N LYS A 81 -9.79 -4.04 -8.08
CA LYS A 81 -10.35 -3.81 -6.74
C LYS A 81 -10.47 -5.12 -5.94
N LEU A 82 -10.93 -6.20 -6.57
CA LEU A 82 -11.14 -7.49 -5.90
C LEU A 82 -9.80 -8.13 -5.50
N GLU A 83 -8.85 -8.16 -6.41
CA GLU A 83 -7.52 -8.74 -6.20
C GLU A 83 -6.78 -7.96 -5.11
N ARG A 84 -6.84 -6.62 -5.16
CA ARG A 84 -6.26 -5.76 -4.13
C ARG A 84 -6.96 -5.94 -2.78
N PHE A 85 -8.29 -6.07 -2.76
CA PHE A 85 -9.03 -6.38 -1.54
C PHE A 85 -8.57 -7.70 -0.92
N ARG A 86 -8.44 -8.75 -1.74
CA ARG A 86 -7.98 -10.07 -1.27
C ARG A 86 -6.55 -10.01 -0.74
N ILE A 87 -5.62 -9.39 -1.48
CA ILE A 87 -4.23 -9.21 -1.04
C ILE A 87 -4.15 -8.42 0.28
N LEU A 88 -4.86 -7.29 0.37
CA LEU A 88 -4.86 -6.42 1.55
C LEU A 88 -5.37 -7.15 2.82
N ASN A 89 -6.28 -8.10 2.62
CA ASN A 89 -6.91 -8.88 3.68
C ASN A 89 -6.30 -10.27 3.89
N GLY A 90 -5.27 -10.63 3.12
CA GLY A 90 -4.65 -11.96 3.19
C GLY A 90 -5.61 -13.10 2.83
N LEU A 91 -6.55 -12.85 1.90
CA LEU A 91 -7.54 -13.81 1.45
C LEU A 91 -7.03 -14.58 0.22
N GLY A 92 -7.27 -15.89 0.20
CA GLY A 92 -7.06 -16.72 -0.99
C GLY A 92 -8.02 -16.36 -2.15
N PRO A 93 -7.80 -16.90 -3.36
CA PRO A 93 -8.60 -16.60 -4.55
C PRO A 93 -10.11 -16.81 -4.38
N ASP A 94 -10.51 -17.86 -3.66
CA ASP A 94 -11.93 -18.23 -3.47
C ASP A 94 -12.36 -18.22 -2.00
N GLN A 95 -11.52 -17.66 -1.13
CA GLN A 95 -11.82 -17.62 0.30
C GLN A 95 -13.02 -16.70 0.56
N SER A 96 -14.07 -17.25 1.18
CA SER A 96 -15.24 -16.50 1.60
C SER A 96 -14.95 -15.63 2.81
N LEU A 97 -15.72 -14.55 2.95
CA LEU A 97 -15.68 -13.70 4.14
C LEU A 97 -16.37 -14.39 5.31
N VAL A 98 -15.87 -14.10 6.52
CA VAL A 98 -16.46 -14.61 7.75
C VAL A 98 -17.23 -13.50 8.43
N VAL A 99 -18.53 -13.70 8.61
CA VAL A 99 -19.43 -12.74 9.27
C VAL A 99 -18.88 -12.35 10.65
N GLY A 100 -18.98 -11.07 10.98
CA GLY A 100 -18.48 -10.49 12.22
C GLY A 100 -16.98 -10.12 12.21
N ARG A 101 -16.18 -10.62 11.26
CA ARG A 101 -14.76 -10.23 11.13
C ARG A 101 -14.62 -8.85 10.50
N LEU A 102 -13.51 -8.18 10.82
CA LEU A 102 -13.13 -6.94 10.16
C LEU A 102 -12.31 -7.23 8.91
N VAL A 103 -12.62 -6.52 7.83
CA VAL A 103 -11.81 -6.44 6.62
C VAL A 103 -11.38 -5.01 6.38
N LYS A 104 -10.20 -4.86 5.78
CA LYS A 104 -9.56 -3.60 5.42
C LYS A 104 -10.03 -3.15 4.05
N LEU A 105 -10.25 -1.86 3.92
CA LEU A 105 -10.61 -1.16 2.69
C LEU A 105 -9.68 0.04 2.49
N VAL A 106 -9.33 0.33 1.24
CA VAL A 106 -8.71 1.60 0.87
C VAL A 106 -9.82 2.59 0.56
N LEU A 107 -9.89 3.70 1.29
CA LEU A 107 -10.90 4.76 1.18
C LEU A 107 -10.20 6.10 0.97
N GLU A 108 -10.92 7.14 0.53
CA GLU A 108 -10.42 8.54 0.55
C GLU A 108 -10.60 9.19 1.94
#